data_AF-A0A1Y4B0I4-F1
#
_entry.id   AF-A0A1Y4B0I4-F1
#
_cell.length_a   1.000
_cell.length_b   1.000
_cell.length_c   1.000
_cell.angle_alpha   90.00
_cell.angle_beta   90.00
_cell.angle_gamma   90.00
#
_symmetry.space_group_name_H-M   'P 1'
#
loop_
_entity.id
_entity.type
_entity.pdbx_description
1 polymer ?
#
loop_
_entity_poly.entity_id
_entity_poly.type
_entity_poly.pdbx_seq_one_letter_code
_entity_poly.pdbx_strand_id
1 'polypeptide(L)'
;MYYSLMVLDFDGTYNNPSESGGYGVEPAVYLIPENRKEEIGQIAEQAAEEFHTSDNGADCIGDIFERLMTTKGIFFQCIGLLKIPFDQRQEVYLSDSVLQVVI
;
A
#
# COMPACT_ATOMS: atom_id res chain seq x y z
N MET A 1 -10.94 -21.28 0.02
CA MET A 1 -10.12 -20.11 -0.34
C MET A 1 -10.12 -19.19 0.85
N TYR A 2 -8.94 -18.85 1.39
CA TYR A 2 -8.80 -17.95 2.53
C TYR A 2 -8.34 -16.59 2.04
N TYR A 3 -8.80 -15.55 2.73
CA TYR A 3 -8.39 -14.18 2.49
C TYR A 3 -7.60 -13.69 3.70
N SER A 4 -6.66 -12.78 3.43
CA SER A 4 -5.87 -12.12 4.44
C SER A 4 -5.95 -10.62 4.25
N LEU A 5 -5.59 -9.88 5.30
CA LEU A 5 -5.47 -8.44 5.24
C LEU A 5 -4.04 -8.07 4.86
N MET A 6 -3.93 -7.13 3.95
CA MET A 6 -2.68 -6.48 3.59
C MET A 6 -2.83 -4.97 3.78
N VAL A 7 -1.78 -4.35 4.29
CA VAL A 7 -1.65 -2.89 4.37
C VAL A 7 -0.63 -2.46 3.33
N LEU A 8 -1.06 -1.58 2.43
CA LEU A 8 -0.19 -0.85 1.52
C LEU A 8 0.10 0.51 2.14
N ASP A 9 1.33 0.74 2.54
CA ASP A 9 1.79 1.94 3.23
C ASP A 9 2.64 2.78 2.28
N PHE A 10 2.35 4.07 2.18
CA PHE A 10 2.93 4.98 1.18
C PHE A 10 4.00 5.92 1.76
N ASP A 11 4.38 5.70 3.02
CA ASP A 11 5.33 6.55 3.73
C ASP A 11 6.76 6.50 3.18
N GLY A 12 7.10 5.51 2.33
CA GLY A 12 8.37 5.45 1.62
C GLY A 12 8.42 6.30 0.35
N THR A 13 7.26 6.60 -0.24
CA THR A 13 7.13 7.27 -1.54
C THR A 13 7.00 8.78 -1.43
N TYR A 14 6.20 9.28 -0.49
CA TYR A 14 5.89 10.71 -0.41
C TYR A 14 6.80 11.39 0.61
N ASN A 15 7.52 12.44 0.21
CA ASN A 15 8.28 13.33 1.10
C ASN A 15 7.32 14.18 1.97
N ASN A 16 6.50 13.52 2.79
CA ASN A 16 5.53 14.16 3.66
C ASN A 16 6.28 14.91 4.77
N PRO A 17 6.11 16.24 4.90
CA PRO A 17 6.71 16.97 5.99
C PRO A 17 6.13 16.45 7.31
N SER A 18 7.00 16.15 8.26
CA SER A 18 6.68 15.59 9.58
C SER A 18 5.96 16.57 10.51
N GLU A 19 5.30 17.60 9.98
CA GLU A 19 4.71 18.69 10.77
C GLU A 19 3.38 18.25 11.41
N SER A 20 3.52 17.67 12.60
CA SER A 20 2.61 17.70 13.76
C SER A 20 1.14 17.31 13.51
N GLY A 21 0.84 16.02 13.69
CA GLY A 21 -0.51 15.51 13.98
C GLY A 21 -1.41 15.20 12.78
N GLY A 22 -0.92 15.37 11.55
CA GLY A 22 -1.61 14.93 10.35
C GLY A 22 -1.51 13.41 10.13
N TYR A 23 -2.43 12.86 9.34
CA TYR A 23 -2.38 11.45 8.92
C TYR A 23 -1.40 11.20 7.76
N GLY A 24 -0.95 12.26 7.07
CA GLY A 24 -0.17 12.14 5.83
C GLY A 24 -1.01 11.49 4.73
N VAL A 25 -0.36 10.73 3.85
CA VAL A 25 -1.07 9.80 2.95
C VAL A 25 -1.40 8.56 3.76
N GLU A 26 -2.70 8.28 3.96
CA GLU A 26 -3.17 7.19 4.80
C GLU A 26 -2.89 5.82 4.14
N PRO A 27 -2.35 4.82 4.88
CA PRO A 27 -2.19 3.47 4.35
C PRO A 27 -3.52 2.84 3.97
N ALA A 28 -3.55 2.14 2.84
CA ALA A 28 -4.73 1.44 2.36
C ALA A 28 -4.75 -0.01 2.83
N VAL A 29 -5.91 -0.49 3.27
CA VAL A 29 -6.12 -1.88 3.71
C VAL A 29 -6.87 -2.65 2.64
N TYR A 30 -6.28 -3.76 2.21
CA TYR A 30 -6.81 -4.64 1.18
C TYR A 30 -7.15 -6.02 1.74
N LEU A 31 -8.28 -6.56 1.31
CA LEU A 31 -8.59 -7.98 1.40
C LEU A 31 -8.00 -8.70 0.18
N ILE A 32 -7.10 -9.65 0.40
CA ILE A 32 -6.35 -10.33 -0.66
C ILE A 32 -6.37 -11.87 -0.51
N PRO A 33 -6.20 -12.64 -1.59
CA PRO A 33 -6.06 -14.09 -1.52
C PRO A 33 -4.75 -14.49 -0.83
N GLU A 34 -4.86 -15.27 0.24
CA GLU A 34 -3.72 -15.61 1.10
C GLU A 34 -2.61 -16.39 0.39
N ASN A 35 -2.96 -17.20 -0.60
CA ASN A 35 -2.01 -18.00 -1.37
C ASN A 35 -1.21 -17.21 -2.42
N ARG A 36 -1.44 -15.89 -2.56
CA ARG A 36 -0.72 -15.03 -3.51
C ARG A 36 0.00 -13.86 -2.83
N LYS A 37 0.17 -13.89 -1.51
CA LYS A 37 0.81 -12.81 -0.72
C LYS A 37 2.15 -12.35 -1.30
N GLU A 38 3.02 -13.29 -1.67
CA GLU A 38 4.34 -12.99 -2.24
C GLU A 38 4.24 -12.24 -3.57
N GLU A 39 3.41 -12.72 -4.50
CA GLU A 39 3.19 -12.06 -5.79
C GLU A 39 2.58 -10.67 -5.63
N ILE A 40 1.67 -10.51 -4.67
CA ILE A 40 1.04 -9.21 -4.38
C ILE A 40 2.06 -8.22 -3.80
N GLY A 41 2.99 -8.69 -2.95
CA GLY A 41 4.12 -7.86 -2.49
C GLY A 41 4.97 -7.35 -3.65
N GLN A 42 5.33 -8.23 -4.60
CA GLN A 42 6.08 -7.85 -5.79
C GLN A 42 5.32 -6.85 -6.69
N ILE A 43 3.97 -6.96 -6.74
CA ILE A 43 3.13 -6.01 -7.48
C ILE A 43 3.14 -4.63 -6.82
N ALA A 44 3.14 -4.56 -5.49
CA ALA A 44 3.26 -3.30 -4.77
C ALA A 44 4.61 -2.62 -5.02
N GLU A 45 5.71 -3.38 -4.99
CA GLU A 45 7.04 -2.87 -5.36
C GLU A 45 7.07 -2.37 -6.82
N GLN A 46 6.50 -3.15 -7.75
CA GLN A 46 6.37 -2.73 -9.15
C GLN A 46 5.55 -1.44 -9.31
N ALA A 47 4.49 -1.27 -8.52
CA ALA A 47 3.69 -0.05 -8.55
C ALA A 47 4.50 1.18 -8.09
N ALA A 48 5.38 1.01 -7.10
CA ALA A 48 6.29 2.06 -6.65
C ALA A 48 7.31 2.44 -7.73
N GLU A 49 7.93 1.44 -8.37
CA GLU A 49 8.85 1.68 -9.49
C GLU A 49 8.17 2.41 -10.65
N GLU A 50 6.95 2.00 -11.02
CA GLU A 50 6.17 2.66 -12.07
C GLU A 50 5.76 4.08 -11.68
N PHE A 51 5.38 4.31 -10.42
CA PHE A 51 5.08 5.65 -9.92
C PHE A 51 6.28 6.60 -10.05
N HIS A 52 7.47 6.15 -9.62
CA HIS A 52 8.70 6.95 -9.68
C HIS A 52 9.22 7.21 -11.11
N THR A 53 8.87 6.35 -12.07
CA THR A 53 9.31 6.47 -13.46
C THR A 53 8.26 7.12 -14.37
N SER A 54 7.03 7.32 -13.88
CA SER A 54 5.98 7.98 -14.65
C SER A 54 6.15 9.52 -14.65
N ASP A 55 6.28 10.11 -15.83
CA ASP A 55 6.33 11.57 -16.01
C ASP A 55 4.96 12.25 -15.91
N ASN A 56 3.88 11.46 -15.83
CA ASN A 56 2.52 11.94 -16.08
C ASN A 56 1.83 12.51 -14.84
N GLY A 57 2.32 12.24 -13.63
CA GLY A 57 1.85 12.83 -12.35
C GLY A 57 0.35 12.69 -12.03
N ALA A 58 -0.40 11.97 -12.87
CA ALA A 58 -1.86 11.90 -12.83
C ALA A 58 -2.38 10.69 -12.04
N ASP A 59 -1.63 9.58 -12.06
CA ASP A 59 -1.98 8.35 -11.37
C ASP A 59 -1.29 8.33 -10.00
N CYS A 60 -2.05 8.04 -8.94
CA CYS A 60 -1.44 7.76 -7.64
C CYS A 60 -0.96 6.30 -7.58
N ILE A 61 0.04 6.03 -6.76
CA ILE A 61 0.65 4.70 -6.60
C ILE A 61 -0.39 3.61 -6.26
N GLY A 62 -1.45 3.96 -5.52
CA GLY A 62 -2.59 3.08 -5.26
C GLY A 62 -3.36 2.68 -6.53
N ASP A 63 -3.62 3.63 -7.43
CA ASP A 63 -4.28 3.35 -8.73
C ASP A 63 -3.42 2.42 -9.60
N ILE A 64 -2.10 2.64 -9.59
CA ILE A 64 -1.13 1.80 -10.30
C ILE A 64 -1.17 0.37 -9.75
N PHE A 65 -1.14 0.21 -8.42
CA PHE A 65 -1.24 -1.08 -7.76
C PHE A 65 -2.54 -1.82 -8.15
N GLU A 66 -3.69 -1.15 -8.05
CA GLU A 66 -5.00 -1.76 -8.37
C GLU A 66 -5.11 -2.14 -9.86
N ARG A 67 -4.54 -1.33 -10.75
CA ARG A 67 -4.45 -1.66 -12.18
C ARG A 67 -3.59 -2.90 -12.42
N LEU A 68 -2.43 -3.02 -11.78
CA LEU A 68 -1.55 -4.19 -11.91
C LEU A 68 -2.23 -5.46 -11.36
N MET A 69 -2.90 -5.36 -10.21
CA MET A 69 -3.69 -6.45 -9.63
C MET A 69 -4.80 -6.92 -10.58
N THR A 70 -5.54 -5.97 -11.16
CA THR A 70 -6.58 -6.25 -12.17
C THR A 70 -6.00 -6.93 -13.41
N THR A 71 -4.88 -6.41 -13.93
CA THR A 71 -4.20 -6.95 -15.13
C THR A 71 -3.75 -8.39 -14.92
N LYS A 72 -3.30 -8.74 -13.71
CA LYS A 72 -2.88 -10.09 -13.33
C LYS A 72 -4.03 -11.00 -12.89
N GLY A 73 -5.27 -10.54 -12.97
CA GLY A 73 -6.46 -11.31 -12.57
C GLY A 73 -6.45 -11.70 -11.09
N ILE A 74 -5.86 -10.86 -10.22
CA ILE A 74 -5.83 -11.10 -8.78
C ILE A 74 -7.06 -10.44 -8.17
N PHE A 75 -7.83 -11.19 -7.39
CA PHE A 75 -8.90 -10.59 -6.59
C PHE A 75 -8.30 -9.68 -5.51
N PHE A 76 -8.86 -8.49 -5.37
CA PHE A 76 -8.58 -7.59 -4.27
C PHE A 76 -9.84 -6.78 -3.93
N GLN A 77 -9.90 -6.28 -2.70
CA GLN A 77 -10.91 -5.31 -2.30
C GLN A 77 -10.27 -4.33 -1.32
N CYS A 78 -10.26 -3.03 -1.64
CA CYS A 78 -9.94 -2.00 -0.67
C CYS A 78 -11.07 -1.94 0.37
N ILE A 79 -10.75 -2.15 1.64
CA ILE A 79 -11.73 -2.20 2.74
C ILE A 79 -11.63 -1.01 3.69
N GLY A 80 -10.62 -0.15 3.52
CA GLY A 80 -10.50 1.08 4.29
C GLY A 80 -9.10 1.69 4.27
N LEU A 81 -8.98 2.81 4.98
CA LEU A 81 -7.73 3.52 5.21
C LEU A 81 -7.40 3.49 6.71
N LEU A 82 -6.12 3.35 7.06
CA LEU A 82 -5.67 3.39 8.45
C LEU A 82 -5.50 4.84 8.92
N LYS A 83 -6.32 5.23 9.91
CA LYS A 83 -6.26 6.53 10.58
C LYS A 83 -5.25 6.53 11.71
N ILE A 84 -3.99 6.28 11.39
CA ILE A 84 -2.87 6.33 12.34
C ILE A 84 -2.04 7.58 12.02
N PRO A 85 -1.79 8.46 13.00
CA PRO A 85 -0.95 9.64 12.80
C PRO A 85 0.40 9.29 12.17
N PHE A 86 0.88 10.10 11.23
CA PHE A 86 2.10 9.83 10.46
C PHE A 86 3.33 9.64 11.35
N ASP A 87 3.45 10.42 12.43
CA ASP A 87 4.52 10.32 13.42
C ASP A 87 4.52 8.97 14.18
N GLN A 88 3.36 8.34 14.36
CA GLN A 88 3.25 7.01 14.96
C GLN A 88 3.53 5.88 13.98
N ARG A 89 3.57 6.15 12.67
CA ARG A 89 3.86 5.16 11.62
C ARG A 89 5.35 5.05 11.27
N GLN A 90 6.20 5.90 11.84
CA GLN A 90 7.66 5.90 11.60
C GLN A 90 8.40 4.75 12.32
N GLU A 91 7.73 4.04 13.23
CA GLU A 91 8.22 2.82 13.87
C GLU A 91 7.45 1.59 13.34
N VAL A 92 7.81 0.38 13.79
CA VAL A 92 7.00 -0.82 13.49
C VAL A 92 5.66 -0.70 14.23
N TYR A 93 4.61 -0.33 13.52
CA TYR A 93 3.30 -0.01 14.10
C TYR A 93 2.21 -1.08 13.85
N LEU A 94 2.52 -2.13 13.08
CA LEU A 94 1.65 -3.27 12.83
C LEU A 94 2.28 -4.56 13.36
N SER A 95 1.43 -5.52 13.74
CA SER A 95 1.85 -6.86 14.13
C SER A 95 2.38 -7.64 12.93
N ASP A 96 3.39 -8.49 13.12
CA ASP A 96 3.96 -9.40 12.11
C ASP A 96 2.91 -10.31 11.43
N SER A 97 1.76 -10.50 12.08
CA SER A 97 0.62 -11.25 11.53
C SER A 97 -0.12 -10.51 10.40
N VAL A 98 0.11 -9.20 10.23
CA VAL A 98 -0.46 -8.37 9.18
C VAL A 98 0.59 -8.19 8.08
N LEU A 99 0.25 -8.51 6.83
CA LEU A 99 1.15 -8.23 5.73
C LEU A 99 1.20 -6.71 5.52
N GLN A 100 2.35 -6.09 5.77
CA GLN A 100 2.59 -4.68 5.46
C GLN A 100 3.60 -4.60 4.33
N VAL A 101 3.30 -3.81 3.30
CA VAL A 101 4.23 -3.46 2.24
C VAL A 101 4.37 -1.94 2.26
N VAL A 102 5.56 -1.47 2.62
CA VAL A 102 5.91 -0.05 2.62
C VAL A 102 6.56 0.28 1.30
N ILE A 103 5.96 1.22 0.57
CA ILE A 103 6.41 1.71 -0.72
C ILE A 103 6.58 3.22 -0.69
#